data_AF-A0A1Y1QTU6-F1
#
_entry.id   AF-A0A1Y1QTU6-F1
#
_cell.length_a   1.000
_cell.length_b   1.000
_cell.length_c   1.000
_cell.angle_alpha   90.00
_cell.angle_beta   90.00
_cell.angle_gamma   90.00
#
_symmetry.space_group_name_H-M   'P 1'
#
loop_
_entity.id
_entity.type
_entity.pdbx_description
1 polymer ?
#
loop_
_entity_poly.entity_id
_entity_poly.type
_entity_poly.pdbx_seq_one_letter_code
_entity_poly.pdbx_strand_id
1 'polypeptide(L)'
;MSYTHLYKILVPNAPPHRRTEKDAPPSPQTGARMRAESLLRTAALPGLQQPRLVSSYAGSLDRILFTFPAYAVNDAALASAYRSLIAALRPGTRFIVLHHKPDKATVESWFSAANHPPTNLTLIALPDYVGFTDWAEDAYVALSDAADSSTYLMEPWEFSRAADALIAESVQDYSDITASQAPLVFQGGNCLIGSDFWLLGKDYFADSVALVQADSPLTVPPDVKPEAFVRQLFANYVDSGRRLITPGTKRAIPIAPFYGTVENGAYFLDMAVDGAGTFQPIFHIDMFITLIGVNASGSFDVLVGSPAMADTLLGTNSPYALNPVYDDFAKQLAAEGFTVHRNPLVHRPTLGESFTIKELRDHGQQPGNETLLDALKRLTTAGATDNSSVTVRTWHHITWNNCLVENSTVVGKHVYLPTFGHGSNADLQPLDAHMQALWEQLGFSVHLLGDFNAFASRQGVVHCIKKYLNRGE
;
A
#
# COMPACT_ATOMS: atom_id res chain seq x y z
N MET A 1 -9.93 -25.14 -9.10
CA MET A 1 -10.40 -23.76 -9.41
C MET A 1 -9.51 -22.79 -8.64
N SER A 2 -9.25 -21.57 -9.11
CA SER A 2 -8.36 -20.65 -8.37
C SER A 2 -9.04 -20.16 -7.09
N TYR A 3 -8.25 -19.84 -6.06
CA TYR A 3 -8.66 -19.17 -4.82
C TYR A 3 -9.66 -18.01 -5.05
N THR A 4 -9.53 -17.31 -6.19
CA THR A 4 -10.43 -16.24 -6.66
C THR A 4 -11.89 -16.65 -6.83
N HIS A 5 -12.20 -17.90 -7.20
CA HIS A 5 -13.59 -18.36 -7.36
C HIS A 5 -14.26 -18.63 -6.02
N LEU A 6 -13.58 -19.36 -5.13
CA LEU A 6 -14.07 -19.61 -3.77
C LEU A 6 -14.27 -18.29 -3.01
N TYR A 7 -13.33 -17.35 -3.14
CA TYR A 7 -13.45 -16.03 -2.55
C TYR A 7 -14.75 -15.32 -2.98
N LYS A 8 -15.08 -15.33 -4.27
CA LYS A 8 -16.31 -14.70 -4.80
C LYS A 8 -17.59 -15.38 -4.29
N ILE A 9 -17.55 -16.68 -3.99
CA ILE A 9 -18.68 -17.40 -3.38
C ILE A 9 -18.84 -17.00 -1.92
N LEU A 10 -17.74 -16.98 -1.16
CA LEU A 10 -17.77 -16.70 0.29
C LEU A 10 -18.00 -15.21 0.60
N VAL A 11 -17.61 -14.32 -0.33
CA VAL A 11 -17.64 -12.87 -0.16
C VAL A 11 -18.20 -12.19 -1.42
N PRO A 12 -19.48 -12.45 -1.80
CA PRO A 12 -20.05 -11.92 -3.03
C PRO A 12 -20.15 -10.39 -3.03
N ASN A 13 -20.22 -9.79 -1.84
CA ASN A 13 -20.29 -8.35 -1.62
C ASN A 13 -18.92 -7.72 -1.30
N ALA A 14 -17.82 -8.37 -1.65
CA ALA A 14 -16.50 -7.80 -1.46
C ALA A 14 -16.41 -6.43 -2.15
N PRO A 15 -15.77 -5.42 -1.53
CA PRO A 15 -15.61 -4.12 -2.15
C PRO A 15 -15.02 -4.25 -3.56
N PRO A 16 -15.53 -3.54 -4.56
CA PRO A 16 -14.91 -3.52 -5.87
C PRO A 16 -13.55 -2.79 -5.81
N HIS A 17 -12.70 -3.03 -6.80
CA HIS A 17 -11.42 -2.31 -6.98
C HIS A 17 -10.51 -2.29 -5.74
N ARG A 18 -10.43 -3.42 -5.01
CA ARG A 18 -9.48 -3.58 -3.89
C ARG A 18 -8.05 -3.46 -4.38
N ARG A 19 -7.19 -2.87 -3.55
CA ARG A 19 -5.74 -2.86 -3.78
C ARG A 19 -5.21 -4.27 -3.64
N THR A 20 -4.49 -4.74 -4.66
CA THR A 20 -3.83 -6.04 -4.71
C THR A 20 -2.41 -5.88 -5.23
N GLU A 21 -1.57 -6.89 -5.02
CA GLU A 21 -0.22 -6.93 -5.60
C GLU A 21 -0.27 -6.97 -7.13
N LYS A 22 -1.24 -7.71 -7.70
CA LYS A 22 -1.48 -7.86 -9.14
C LYS A 22 -2.90 -8.37 -9.42
N ASP A 23 -3.36 -8.19 -10.66
CA ASP A 23 -4.57 -8.85 -11.14
C ASP A 23 -4.31 -10.33 -11.47
N ALA A 24 -5.27 -11.19 -11.12
CA ALA A 24 -5.21 -12.58 -11.51
C ALA A 24 -5.46 -12.72 -13.03
N PRO A 25 -4.60 -13.42 -13.78
CA PRO A 25 -4.84 -13.61 -15.20
C PRO A 25 -6.14 -14.43 -15.41
N PRO A 26 -6.93 -14.15 -16.46
CA PRO A 26 -8.18 -14.86 -16.74
C PRO A 26 -8.01 -16.38 -16.88
N SER A 27 -6.82 -16.83 -17.28
CA SER A 27 -6.45 -18.23 -17.32
C SER A 27 -4.93 -18.40 -17.13
N PRO A 28 -4.46 -19.59 -16.73
CA PRO A 28 -3.02 -19.90 -16.70
C PRO A 28 -2.33 -19.72 -18.06
N GLN A 29 -3.03 -19.99 -19.17
CA GLN A 29 -2.50 -19.79 -20.52
C GLN A 29 -2.35 -18.29 -20.83
N THR A 30 -3.30 -17.46 -20.42
CA THR A 30 -3.19 -16.00 -20.51
C THR A 30 -2.02 -15.50 -19.68
N GLY A 31 -1.85 -16.00 -18.46
CA GLY A 31 -0.71 -15.65 -17.60
C GLY A 31 0.65 -16.10 -18.17
N ALA A 32 0.70 -17.18 -18.95
CA ALA A 32 1.90 -17.58 -19.67
C ALA A 32 2.20 -16.65 -20.86
N ARG A 33 1.18 -16.19 -21.59
CA ARG A 33 1.34 -15.26 -22.72
C ARG A 33 1.74 -13.86 -22.26
N MET A 34 1.15 -13.34 -21.19
CA MET A 34 1.52 -12.04 -20.61
C MET A 34 3.00 -11.99 -20.22
N ARG A 35 3.53 -13.08 -19.64
CA ARG A 35 4.97 -13.22 -19.34
C ARG A 35 5.87 -13.28 -20.57
N ALA A 36 5.34 -13.71 -21.72
CA ALA A 36 6.09 -13.81 -22.97
C ALA A 36 6.08 -12.50 -23.79
N GLU A 37 5.01 -11.70 -23.70
CA GLU A 37 4.90 -10.41 -24.41
C GLU A 37 5.70 -9.28 -23.75
N SER A 38 5.97 -9.35 -22.44
CA SER A 38 6.84 -8.37 -21.77
C SER A 38 8.31 -8.45 -22.21
N LEU A 39 8.72 -9.58 -22.82
CA LEU A 39 10.04 -9.78 -23.42
C LEU A 39 10.33 -8.83 -24.60
N LEU A 40 9.32 -8.09 -25.10
CA LEU A 40 9.47 -7.13 -26.21
C LEU A 40 9.80 -5.70 -25.76
N ARG A 41 9.83 -5.40 -24.46
CA ARG A 41 10.34 -4.11 -23.98
C ARG A 41 11.87 -4.19 -23.91
N THR A 42 12.54 -3.60 -24.91
CA THR A 42 13.98 -3.42 -24.87
C THR A 42 14.32 -2.60 -23.63
N ALA A 43 15.19 -3.12 -22.77
CA ALA A 43 15.67 -2.41 -21.59
C ALA A 43 16.25 -1.07 -22.04
N ALA A 44 15.49 0.01 -21.88
CA ALA A 44 16.02 1.35 -22.03
C ALA A 44 17.08 1.49 -20.94
N LEU A 45 18.34 1.75 -21.33
CA LEU A 45 19.29 2.34 -20.39
C LEU A 45 18.67 3.69 -20.04
N PRO A 46 18.24 3.92 -18.78
CA PRO A 46 17.81 5.25 -18.41
C PRO A 46 19.03 6.14 -18.62
N GLY A 47 18.85 7.31 -19.23
CA GLY A 47 19.88 8.33 -19.28
C GLY A 47 20.28 8.88 -17.90
N LEU A 48 19.90 8.19 -16.81
CA LEU A 48 20.12 8.55 -15.43
C LEU A 48 21.57 8.34 -15.04
N GLN A 49 22.17 9.36 -14.45
CA GLN A 49 23.54 9.38 -13.98
C GLN A 49 23.59 9.25 -12.46
N GLN A 50 22.73 9.99 -11.76
CA GLN A 50 22.67 10.02 -10.29
C GLN A 50 21.22 10.00 -9.79
N PRO A 51 20.48 8.89 -9.98
CA PRO A 51 19.09 8.81 -9.54
C PRO A 51 18.98 8.99 -8.02
N ARG A 52 17.98 9.76 -7.60
CA ARG A 52 17.66 10.08 -6.20
C ARG A 52 16.16 10.03 -6.00
N LEU A 53 15.70 9.15 -5.13
CA LEU A 53 14.27 9.10 -4.81
C LEU A 53 13.79 10.38 -4.13
N VAL A 54 12.55 10.76 -4.41
CA VAL A 54 11.82 11.80 -3.66
C VAL A 54 11.56 11.31 -2.23
N SER A 55 11.84 12.15 -1.23
CA SER A 55 11.71 11.78 0.19
C SER A 55 10.26 11.42 0.56
N SER A 56 10.09 10.55 1.56
CA SER A 56 8.78 10.23 2.16
C SER A 56 8.41 11.15 3.32
N TYR A 57 9.34 11.94 3.85
CA TYR A 57 9.10 12.77 5.04
C TYR A 57 9.69 14.19 4.96
N ALA A 58 10.87 14.35 4.37
CA ALA A 58 11.63 15.61 4.43
C ALA A 58 11.13 16.62 3.41
N GLY A 59 11.11 17.89 3.78
CA GLY A 59 10.74 18.99 2.90
C GLY A 59 9.23 19.20 2.77
N SER A 60 8.87 20.31 2.11
CA SER A 60 7.47 20.66 1.83
C SER A 60 6.87 19.76 0.74
N LEU A 61 5.56 19.51 0.79
CA LEU A 61 4.83 18.79 -0.24
C LEU A 61 4.55 19.73 -1.42
N ASP A 62 5.47 19.85 -2.37
CA ASP A 62 5.39 20.86 -3.44
C ASP A 62 4.57 20.41 -4.64
N ARG A 63 4.70 19.14 -5.05
CA ARG A 63 3.95 18.59 -6.18
C ARG A 63 3.52 17.16 -5.91
N ILE A 64 2.21 16.91 -6.04
CA ILE A 64 1.58 15.61 -5.79
C ILE A 64 0.86 15.14 -7.04
N LEU A 65 0.92 13.84 -7.33
CA LEU A 65 0.09 13.17 -8.31
C LEU A 65 -1.11 12.50 -7.62
N PHE A 66 -2.30 12.70 -8.18
CA PHE A 66 -3.50 11.94 -7.87
C PHE A 66 -4.05 11.24 -9.11
N THR A 67 -4.71 10.10 -8.90
CA THR A 67 -5.45 9.37 -9.93
C THR A 67 -6.90 9.20 -9.46
N PHE A 68 -7.84 9.82 -10.17
CA PHE A 68 -9.26 9.79 -9.85
C PHE A 68 -10.03 8.98 -10.89
N PRO A 69 -10.12 7.65 -10.72
CA PRO A 69 -10.95 6.82 -11.59
C PRO A 69 -12.43 7.12 -11.36
N ALA A 70 -13.27 6.84 -12.36
CA ALA A 70 -14.67 7.26 -12.35
C ALA A 70 -15.45 6.69 -11.16
N TYR A 71 -15.17 5.44 -10.75
CA TYR A 71 -15.82 4.87 -9.57
C TYR A 71 -15.50 5.64 -8.28
N ALA A 72 -14.27 6.16 -8.13
CA ALA A 72 -13.87 6.88 -6.94
C ALA A 72 -14.45 8.30 -6.90
N VAL A 73 -14.65 8.92 -8.08
CA VAL A 73 -15.33 10.21 -8.22
C VAL A 73 -16.81 10.10 -7.88
N ASN A 74 -17.46 9.00 -8.30
CA ASN A 74 -18.89 8.78 -8.15
C ASN A 74 -19.30 8.14 -6.81
N ASP A 75 -18.35 7.58 -6.06
CA ASP A 75 -18.58 7.08 -4.70
C ASP A 75 -18.50 8.22 -3.67
N ALA A 76 -19.59 8.44 -2.94
CA ALA A 76 -19.69 9.55 -2.00
C ALA A 76 -18.66 9.48 -0.84
N ALA A 77 -18.34 8.28 -0.36
CA ALA A 77 -17.42 8.09 0.75
C ALA A 77 -15.97 8.34 0.29
N LEU A 78 -15.56 7.74 -0.84
CA LEU A 78 -14.23 7.96 -1.41
C LEU A 78 -14.01 9.42 -1.81
N ALA A 79 -14.99 10.04 -2.48
CA ALA A 79 -14.93 11.44 -2.86
C ALA A 79 -14.86 12.38 -1.64
N SER A 80 -15.56 12.06 -0.55
CA SER A 80 -15.49 12.84 0.69
C SER A 80 -14.10 12.78 1.34
N ALA A 81 -13.52 11.57 1.42
CA ALA A 81 -12.16 11.38 1.92
C ALA A 81 -11.12 12.14 1.08
N TYR A 82 -11.20 12.06 -0.25
CA TYR A 82 -10.33 12.84 -1.14
C TYR A 82 -10.47 14.35 -0.93
N ARG A 83 -11.70 14.87 -0.89
CA ARG A 83 -11.93 16.30 -0.65
C ARG A 83 -11.34 16.76 0.69
N SER A 84 -11.43 15.92 1.73
CA SER A 84 -10.83 16.24 3.03
C SER A 84 -9.30 16.35 2.97
N LEU A 85 -8.64 15.46 2.21
CA LEU A 85 -7.19 15.53 1.99
C LEU A 85 -6.82 16.78 1.18
N ILE A 86 -7.50 17.01 0.05
CA ILE A 86 -7.24 18.17 -0.81
C ILE A 86 -7.41 19.49 -0.04
N ALA A 87 -8.44 19.59 0.81
CA ALA A 87 -8.70 20.75 1.64
C ALA A 87 -7.65 20.95 2.75
N ALA A 88 -7.08 19.88 3.30
CA ALA A 88 -6.04 19.96 4.31
C ALA A 88 -4.68 20.38 3.71
N LEU A 89 -4.37 19.95 2.49
CA LEU A 89 -3.11 20.28 1.83
C LEU A 89 -2.93 21.79 1.68
N ARG A 90 -1.71 22.26 1.94
CA ARG A 90 -1.40 23.70 2.05
C ARG A 90 -1.66 24.45 0.74
N PRO A 91 -2.06 25.73 0.80
CA PRO A 91 -2.04 26.61 -0.35
C PRO A 91 -0.65 26.64 -1.02
N GLY A 92 -0.63 26.66 -2.35
CA GLY A 92 0.62 26.64 -3.13
C GLY A 92 1.11 25.25 -3.51
N THR A 93 0.56 24.18 -2.93
CA THR A 93 0.78 22.80 -3.43
C THR A 93 0.34 22.73 -4.89
N ARG A 94 1.15 22.07 -5.74
CA ARG A 94 0.83 21.81 -7.14
C ARG A 94 0.37 20.36 -7.31
N PHE A 95 -0.48 20.14 -8.30
CA PHE A 95 -1.11 18.86 -8.52
C PHE A 95 -1.02 18.44 -9.98
N ILE A 96 -0.64 17.19 -10.21
CA ILE A 96 -0.94 16.49 -11.45
C ILE A 96 -2.10 15.55 -11.14
N VAL A 97 -3.16 15.59 -11.94
CA VAL A 97 -4.38 14.85 -11.65
C VAL A 97 -4.82 14.10 -12.89
N LEU A 98 -4.71 12.78 -12.86
CA LEU A 98 -5.33 11.92 -13.86
C LEU A 98 -6.80 11.71 -13.51
N HIS A 99 -7.68 11.86 -14.49
CA HIS A 99 -9.12 11.63 -14.32
C HIS A 99 -9.75 11.16 -15.63
N HIS A 100 -10.97 10.60 -15.58
CA HIS A 100 -11.72 10.34 -16.81
C HIS A 100 -12.32 11.63 -17.37
N LYS A 101 -12.41 11.73 -18.70
CA LYS A 101 -12.87 12.95 -19.38
C LYS A 101 -14.23 13.49 -18.87
N PRO A 102 -15.27 12.68 -18.60
CA PRO A 102 -16.54 13.15 -18.05
C PRO A 102 -16.44 13.77 -16.65
N ASP A 103 -15.48 13.32 -15.85
CA ASP A 103 -15.35 13.69 -14.44
C ASP A 103 -14.63 15.03 -14.22
N LYS A 104 -14.12 15.66 -15.28
CA LYS A 104 -13.27 16.86 -15.21
C LYS A 104 -13.87 17.95 -14.32
N ALA A 105 -15.13 18.33 -14.56
CA ALA A 105 -15.77 19.43 -13.86
C ALA A 105 -15.93 19.13 -12.36
N THR A 106 -16.29 17.89 -12.02
CA THR A 106 -16.39 17.43 -10.64
C THR A 106 -15.03 17.48 -9.95
N VAL A 107 -13.99 16.94 -10.57
CA VAL A 107 -12.62 16.94 -10.04
C VAL A 107 -12.10 18.36 -9.83
N GLU A 108 -12.25 19.24 -10.83
CA GLU A 108 -11.84 20.64 -10.74
C GLU A 108 -12.58 21.40 -9.63
N SER A 109 -13.85 21.08 -9.39
CA SER A 109 -14.63 21.64 -8.28
C SER A 109 -14.06 21.31 -6.90
N TRP A 110 -13.43 20.15 -6.73
CA TRP A 110 -12.84 19.76 -5.44
C TRP A 110 -11.65 20.63 -5.07
N PHE A 111 -10.77 20.94 -6.04
CA PHE A 111 -9.59 21.78 -5.82
C PHE A 111 -9.98 23.25 -5.64
N SER A 112 -10.91 23.75 -6.45
CA SER A 112 -11.39 25.13 -6.31
C SER A 112 -12.11 25.36 -4.98
N ALA A 113 -12.92 24.41 -4.50
CA ALA A 113 -13.55 24.47 -3.18
C ALA A 113 -12.52 24.47 -2.03
N ALA A 114 -11.35 23.88 -2.25
CA ALA A 114 -10.21 23.88 -1.34
C ALA A 114 -9.27 25.10 -1.52
N ASN A 115 -9.64 26.08 -2.34
CA ASN A 115 -8.85 27.28 -2.66
C ASN A 115 -7.49 27.00 -3.34
N HIS A 116 -7.35 25.87 -4.03
CA HIS A 116 -6.21 25.63 -4.92
C HIS A 116 -6.47 26.29 -6.28
N PRO A 117 -5.66 27.26 -6.72
CA PRO A 117 -5.93 27.98 -7.97
C PRO A 117 -5.70 27.06 -9.18
N PRO A 118 -6.41 27.27 -10.31
CA PRO A 118 -6.23 26.46 -11.52
C PRO A 118 -4.78 26.42 -12.04
N THR A 119 -3.98 27.46 -11.78
CA THR A 119 -2.56 27.51 -12.14
C THR A 119 -1.70 26.47 -11.40
N ASN A 120 -2.20 25.88 -10.32
CA ASN A 120 -1.55 24.81 -9.59
C ASN A 120 -1.97 23.42 -10.08
N LEU A 121 -2.89 23.33 -11.04
CA LEU A 121 -3.45 22.06 -11.52
C LEU A 121 -2.98 21.74 -12.94
N THR A 122 -2.44 20.55 -13.11
CA THR A 122 -2.26 19.89 -14.41
C THR A 122 -3.27 18.75 -14.49
N LEU A 123 -4.38 18.97 -15.20
CA LEU A 123 -5.45 17.97 -15.37
C LEU A 123 -5.18 17.13 -16.63
N ILE A 124 -5.07 15.81 -16.47
CA ILE A 124 -4.81 14.84 -17.52
C ILE A 124 -6.05 13.97 -17.69
N ALA A 125 -6.75 14.14 -18.82
CA ALA A 125 -8.00 13.45 -19.10
C ALA A 125 -7.74 12.16 -19.90
N LEU A 126 -8.09 11.01 -19.31
CA LEU A 126 -8.09 9.72 -19.99
C LEU A 126 -9.48 9.36 -20.56
N PRO A 127 -9.54 8.58 -21.65
CA PRO A 127 -10.80 8.04 -22.17
C PRO A 127 -11.46 7.04 -21.20
N ASP A 128 -12.79 6.98 -21.20
CA ASP A 128 -13.61 6.16 -20.28
C ASP A 128 -13.38 4.65 -20.38
N TYR A 129 -12.78 4.19 -21.49
CA TYR A 129 -12.44 2.78 -21.69
C TYR A 129 -11.10 2.38 -21.03
N VAL A 130 -10.30 3.34 -20.54
CA VAL A 130 -9.04 3.08 -19.85
C VAL A 130 -9.31 2.89 -18.36
N GLY A 131 -9.37 1.64 -17.90
CA GLY A 131 -9.54 1.36 -16.48
C GLY A 131 -8.23 1.51 -15.70
N PHE A 132 -8.08 2.57 -14.92
CA PHE A 132 -6.99 2.74 -13.94
C PHE A 132 -7.52 2.76 -12.51
N THR A 133 -6.64 2.60 -11.53
CA THR A 133 -6.99 2.61 -10.09
C THR A 133 -6.65 3.93 -9.43
N ASP A 134 -7.15 4.13 -8.21
CA ASP A 134 -6.86 5.28 -7.37
C ASP A 134 -5.51 5.16 -6.62
N TRP A 135 -4.80 4.05 -6.75
CA TRP A 135 -3.58 3.73 -6.02
C TRP A 135 -2.32 4.32 -6.68
N ALA A 136 -2.26 5.64 -6.81
CA ALA A 136 -1.19 6.36 -7.49
C ALA A 136 0.22 6.12 -6.89
N GLU A 137 0.33 5.58 -5.67
CA GLU A 137 1.63 5.35 -5.03
C GLU A 137 2.38 4.15 -5.65
N ASP A 138 1.67 3.16 -6.21
CA ASP A 138 2.20 1.80 -6.36
C ASP A 138 2.98 1.53 -7.65
N ALA A 139 2.48 1.98 -8.80
CA ALA A 139 2.97 1.52 -10.11
C ALA A 139 4.39 1.98 -10.48
N TYR A 140 4.96 2.90 -9.70
CA TYR A 140 6.26 3.53 -9.98
C TYR A 140 6.86 4.08 -8.69
N VAL A 141 8.12 4.50 -8.76
CA VAL A 141 8.76 5.41 -7.80
C VAL A 141 9.07 6.75 -8.46
N ALA A 142 8.99 7.83 -7.69
CA ALA A 142 9.35 9.16 -8.19
C ALA A 142 10.79 9.47 -7.80
N LEU A 143 11.59 9.90 -8.76
CA LEU A 143 12.99 10.24 -8.55
C LEU A 143 13.39 11.46 -9.38
N SER A 144 14.47 12.11 -8.97
CA SER A 144 15.20 13.07 -9.80
C SER A 144 16.58 12.51 -10.14
N ASP A 145 17.15 12.96 -11.26
CA ASP A 145 18.58 12.81 -11.50
C ASP A 145 19.33 13.98 -10.86
N ALA A 146 20.18 13.71 -9.88
CA ALA A 146 20.97 14.76 -9.23
C ALA A 146 22.00 15.42 -10.17
N ALA A 147 22.30 14.81 -11.33
CA ALA A 147 23.25 15.37 -12.29
C ALA A 147 22.68 16.57 -13.07
N ASP A 148 21.38 16.55 -13.39
CA ASP A 148 20.74 17.57 -14.24
C ASP A 148 19.36 18.04 -13.73
N SER A 149 18.91 17.53 -12.59
CA SER A 149 17.61 17.83 -11.95
C SER A 149 16.38 17.41 -12.76
N SER A 150 16.53 16.58 -13.79
CA SER A 150 15.39 15.99 -14.49
C SER A 150 14.60 15.06 -13.55
N THR A 151 13.29 14.96 -13.78
CA THR A 151 12.37 14.21 -12.89
C THR A 151 11.73 13.04 -13.62
N TYR A 152 11.52 11.94 -12.90
CA TYR A 152 11.07 10.69 -13.48
C TYR A 152 10.00 10.00 -12.64
N LEU A 153 9.09 9.31 -13.33
CA LEU A 153 8.37 8.16 -12.79
C LEU A 153 9.06 6.90 -13.31
N MET A 154 9.75 6.20 -12.40
CA MET A 154 10.47 4.97 -12.68
C MET A 154 9.56 3.78 -12.38
N GLU A 155 9.12 3.10 -13.43
CA GLU A 155 8.28 1.90 -13.38
C GLU A 155 9.15 0.65 -13.13
N PRO A 156 8.60 -0.39 -12.47
CA PRO A 156 9.25 -1.70 -12.41
C PRO A 156 9.22 -2.39 -13.77
N TRP A 157 9.89 -3.53 -13.87
CA TRP A 157 9.95 -4.35 -15.08
C TRP A 157 8.55 -4.68 -15.62
N GLU A 158 7.63 -4.98 -14.71
CA GLU A 158 6.21 -5.20 -15.02
C GLU A 158 5.33 -4.72 -13.85
N PHE A 159 4.19 -4.15 -14.19
CA PHE A 159 3.13 -3.82 -13.24
C PHE A 159 1.76 -4.22 -13.82
N SER A 160 1.24 -5.35 -13.37
CA SER A 160 0.03 -5.96 -13.96
C SER A 160 -1.21 -5.74 -13.08
N ARG A 161 -1.59 -4.48 -12.86
CA ARG A 161 -2.84 -4.11 -12.18
C ARG A 161 -3.57 -3.03 -12.96
N ALA A 162 -4.78 -3.37 -13.40
CA ALA A 162 -5.58 -2.55 -14.30
C ALA A 162 -4.74 -2.00 -15.48
N ALA A 163 -4.97 -0.77 -15.89
CA ALA A 163 -4.13 -0.03 -16.81
C ALA A 163 -3.21 0.98 -16.09
N ASP A 164 -2.84 0.73 -14.83
CA ASP A 164 -2.01 1.64 -14.04
C ASP A 164 -0.62 1.89 -14.69
N ALA A 165 -0.13 0.94 -15.48
CA ALA A 165 1.10 1.09 -16.27
C ALA A 165 1.01 2.19 -17.36
N LEU A 166 -0.20 2.67 -17.70
CA LEU A 166 -0.37 3.80 -18.63
C LEU A 166 -0.25 5.17 -17.93
N ILE A 167 -0.24 5.20 -16.59
CA ILE A 167 -0.23 6.45 -15.83
C ILE A 167 1.08 7.21 -16.07
N ALA A 168 2.23 6.54 -16.00
CA ALA A 168 3.52 7.21 -16.16
C ALA A 168 3.69 7.83 -17.55
N GLU A 169 3.36 7.07 -18.61
CA GLU A 169 3.34 7.55 -20.00
C GLU A 169 2.40 8.75 -20.16
N SER A 170 1.20 8.69 -19.58
CA SER A 170 0.24 9.80 -19.61
C SER A 170 0.72 11.02 -18.85
N VAL A 171 1.44 10.86 -17.73
CA VAL A 171 2.04 11.98 -17.00
C VAL A 171 3.12 12.65 -17.85
N GLN A 172 3.93 11.87 -18.56
CA GLN A 172 4.99 12.39 -19.42
C GLN A 172 4.46 13.25 -20.56
N ASP A 173 3.38 12.83 -21.21
CA ASP A 173 2.82 13.56 -22.35
C ASP A 173 2.29 14.97 -21.99
N TYR A 174 2.04 15.22 -20.71
CA TYR A 174 1.39 16.45 -20.22
C TYR A 174 2.19 17.20 -19.14
N SER A 175 3.42 16.77 -18.83
CA SER A 175 4.24 17.40 -17.79
C SER A 175 5.73 17.38 -18.12
N ASP A 176 6.54 17.90 -17.20
CA ASP A 176 8.00 17.90 -17.22
C ASP A 176 8.64 16.61 -16.67
N ILE A 177 7.83 15.59 -16.38
CA ILE A 177 8.27 14.33 -15.78
C ILE A 177 8.41 13.26 -16.84
N THR A 178 9.53 12.53 -16.85
CA THR A 178 9.78 11.46 -17.83
C THR A 178 9.37 10.09 -17.28
N ALA A 179 8.71 9.27 -18.09
CA ALA A 179 8.48 7.87 -17.77
C ALA A 179 9.72 7.04 -18.11
N SER A 180 10.12 6.16 -17.20
CA SER A 180 11.23 5.24 -17.44
C SER A 180 10.97 3.90 -16.77
N GLN A 181 11.80 2.91 -17.06
CA GLN A 181 11.62 1.55 -16.56
C GLN A 181 12.92 0.96 -16.03
N ALA A 182 12.83 0.28 -14.90
CA ALA A 182 13.93 -0.45 -14.28
C ALA A 182 13.71 -1.96 -14.40
N PRO A 183 14.78 -2.77 -14.60
CA PRO A 183 14.67 -4.22 -14.68
C PRO A 183 14.65 -4.85 -13.28
N LEU A 184 13.68 -4.40 -12.48
CA LEU A 184 13.50 -4.71 -11.06
C LEU A 184 12.01 -4.87 -10.76
N VAL A 185 11.69 -5.57 -9.67
CA VAL A 185 10.33 -5.68 -9.16
C VAL A 185 10.21 -4.82 -7.90
N PHE A 186 9.32 -3.84 -7.92
CA PHE A 186 8.98 -3.01 -6.77
C PHE A 186 7.61 -2.36 -6.95
N GLN A 187 7.06 -1.88 -5.85
CA GLN A 187 5.91 -0.98 -5.84
C GLN A 187 6.20 0.18 -4.90
N GLY A 188 5.76 1.38 -5.25
CA GLY A 188 6.10 2.57 -4.48
C GLY A 188 5.57 2.57 -3.05
N GLY A 189 4.39 1.97 -2.79
CA GLY A 189 3.87 1.79 -1.42
C GLY A 189 4.76 0.90 -0.55
N ASN A 190 5.64 0.11 -1.18
CA ASN A 190 6.62 -0.70 -0.47
C ASN A 190 7.99 -0.02 -0.30
N CYS A 191 8.08 1.28 -0.64
CA CYS A 191 9.30 2.09 -0.56
C CYS A 191 9.09 3.25 0.43
N LEU A 192 10.00 3.43 1.39
CA LEU A 192 10.02 4.59 2.30
C LEU A 192 11.39 5.26 2.30
N ILE A 193 11.44 6.55 2.01
CA ILE A 193 12.66 7.25 1.64
C ILE A 193 13.09 8.23 2.75
N GLY A 194 14.19 7.87 3.42
CA GLY A 194 14.84 8.64 4.47
C GLY A 194 15.88 9.64 3.94
N SER A 195 16.74 10.12 4.83
CA SER A 195 17.80 11.09 4.53
C SER A 195 18.93 10.47 3.69
N ASP A 196 19.53 9.43 4.23
CA ASP A 196 20.73 8.72 3.77
C ASP A 196 20.47 7.22 3.55
N PHE A 197 19.21 6.80 3.77
CA PHE A 197 18.73 5.44 3.56
C PHE A 197 17.38 5.47 2.85
N TRP A 198 16.98 4.32 2.34
CA TRP A 198 15.59 4.04 1.99
C TRP A 198 15.25 2.59 2.31
N LEU A 199 13.99 2.35 2.64
CA LEU A 199 13.46 1.04 2.97
C LEU A 199 12.75 0.48 1.75
N LEU A 200 13.01 -0.78 1.43
CA LEU A 200 12.21 -1.59 0.50
C LEU A 200 11.75 -2.84 1.23
N GLY A 201 10.44 -3.03 1.34
CA GLY A 201 9.91 -4.24 1.96
C GLY A 201 10.43 -5.52 1.29
N LYS A 202 10.77 -6.53 2.10
CA LYS A 202 11.55 -7.69 1.66
C LYS A 202 10.93 -8.51 0.54
N ASP A 203 9.61 -8.56 0.41
CA ASP A 203 8.94 -9.35 -0.65
C ASP A 203 9.42 -8.93 -2.04
N TYR A 204 9.38 -7.63 -2.33
CA TYR A 204 9.76 -7.10 -3.65
C TYR A 204 11.27 -7.18 -3.93
N PHE A 205 12.10 -7.12 -2.88
CA PHE A 205 13.53 -7.43 -3.04
C PHE A 205 13.74 -8.90 -3.42
N ALA A 206 13.02 -9.83 -2.77
CA ALA A 206 13.07 -11.25 -3.09
C ALA A 206 12.54 -11.54 -4.51
N ASP A 207 11.48 -10.86 -4.92
CA ASP A 207 10.94 -10.97 -6.29
C ASP A 207 11.93 -10.46 -7.34
N SER A 208 12.66 -9.38 -7.06
CA SER A 208 13.74 -8.91 -7.93
C SER A 208 14.88 -9.92 -8.03
N VAL A 209 15.24 -10.61 -6.94
CA VAL A 209 16.23 -11.69 -6.95
C VAL A 209 15.72 -12.88 -7.78
N ALA A 210 14.45 -13.26 -7.61
CA ALA A 210 13.85 -14.32 -8.41
C ALA A 210 13.80 -13.96 -9.90
N LEU A 211 13.53 -12.70 -10.25
CA LEU A 211 13.53 -12.21 -11.63
C LEU A 211 14.90 -12.41 -12.31
N VAL A 212 16.01 -12.05 -11.65
CA VAL A 212 17.36 -12.19 -12.24
C VAL A 212 17.89 -13.63 -12.23
N GLN A 213 17.27 -14.51 -11.45
CA GLN A 213 17.57 -15.95 -11.43
C GLN A 213 16.74 -16.75 -12.44
N ALA A 214 15.60 -16.21 -12.87
CA ALA A 214 14.77 -16.79 -13.92
C ALA A 214 15.41 -16.60 -15.30
N ASP A 215 14.79 -17.20 -16.33
CA ASP A 215 15.12 -16.93 -17.73
C ASP A 215 14.68 -15.50 -18.09
N SER A 216 15.55 -14.54 -17.77
CA SER A 216 15.35 -13.10 -17.89
C SER A 216 16.37 -12.53 -18.88
N PRO A 217 16.07 -11.41 -19.56
CA PRO A 217 17.06 -10.73 -20.41
C PRO A 217 18.27 -10.20 -19.63
N LEU A 218 18.24 -10.23 -18.29
CA LEU A 218 19.38 -9.88 -17.45
C LEU A 218 20.32 -11.08 -17.23
N THR A 219 21.62 -10.89 -17.48
CA THR A 219 22.64 -11.86 -17.14
C THR A 219 23.39 -11.43 -15.88
N VAL A 220 23.27 -12.22 -14.82
CA VAL A 220 24.08 -12.03 -13.60
C VAL A 220 25.53 -12.42 -13.89
N PRO A 221 26.53 -11.56 -13.58
CA PRO A 221 27.93 -11.92 -13.78
C PRO A 221 28.33 -13.17 -12.97
N PRO A 222 29.18 -14.09 -13.52
CA PRO A 222 29.46 -15.39 -12.90
C PRO A 222 29.94 -15.35 -11.44
N ASP A 223 30.67 -14.30 -11.05
CA ASP A 223 31.26 -14.15 -9.71
C ASP A 223 30.44 -13.25 -8.78
N VAL A 224 29.23 -12.83 -9.18
CA VAL A 224 28.37 -11.93 -8.41
C VAL A 224 27.15 -12.69 -7.90
N LYS A 225 26.90 -12.60 -6.58
CA LYS A 225 25.67 -13.15 -6.00
C LYS A 225 24.45 -12.38 -6.51
N PRO A 226 23.33 -13.05 -6.83
CA PRO A 226 22.11 -12.39 -7.30
C PRO A 226 21.64 -11.23 -6.41
N GLU A 227 21.72 -11.36 -5.09
CA GLU A 227 21.33 -10.29 -4.16
C GLU A 227 22.24 -9.05 -4.26
N ALA A 228 23.53 -9.25 -4.50
CA ALA A 228 24.47 -8.15 -4.70
C ALA A 228 24.22 -7.46 -6.05
N PHE A 229 23.92 -8.23 -7.09
CA PHE A 229 23.55 -7.70 -8.40
C PHE A 229 22.26 -6.89 -8.34
N VAL A 230 21.22 -7.39 -7.68
CA VAL A 230 19.95 -6.66 -7.49
C VAL A 230 20.16 -5.36 -6.71
N ARG A 231 21.00 -5.35 -5.66
CA ARG A 231 21.36 -4.11 -4.96
C ARG A 231 22.05 -3.10 -5.87
N GLN A 232 22.93 -3.57 -6.76
CA GLN A 232 23.58 -2.72 -7.75
C GLN A 232 22.56 -2.15 -8.76
N LEU A 233 21.61 -2.96 -9.21
CA LEU A 233 20.53 -2.50 -10.10
C LEU A 233 19.68 -1.43 -9.41
N PHE A 234 19.28 -1.63 -8.15
CA PHE A 234 18.57 -0.59 -7.38
C PHE A 234 19.40 0.70 -7.26
N ALA A 235 20.71 0.59 -7.02
CA ALA A 235 21.58 1.77 -6.99
C ALA A 235 21.63 2.49 -8.36
N ASN A 236 21.72 1.74 -9.44
CA ASN A 236 21.86 2.30 -10.79
C ASN A 236 20.57 2.93 -11.34
N TYR A 237 19.41 2.38 -10.98
CA TYR A 237 18.13 2.77 -11.57
C TYR A 237 17.23 3.58 -10.62
N VAL A 238 17.43 3.48 -9.31
CA VAL A 238 16.46 3.98 -8.32
C VAL A 238 17.08 5.00 -7.38
N ASP A 239 18.14 4.65 -6.65
CA ASP A 239 18.82 5.60 -5.77
C ASP A 239 20.30 5.23 -5.57
N SER A 240 21.21 6.00 -6.16
CA SER A 240 22.66 5.75 -6.04
C SER A 240 23.30 6.39 -4.80
N GLY A 241 22.55 7.15 -4.00
CA GLY A 241 23.09 8.00 -2.94
C GLY A 241 22.66 7.58 -1.54
N ARG A 242 21.65 6.72 -1.45
CA ARG A 242 21.12 6.24 -0.19
C ARG A 242 21.31 4.74 -0.04
N ARG A 243 21.54 4.32 1.20
CA ARG A 243 21.65 2.90 1.56
C ARG A 243 20.28 2.21 1.49
N LEU A 244 20.18 1.13 0.73
CA LEU A 244 18.99 0.29 0.68
C LEU A 244 18.92 -0.68 1.88
N ILE A 245 17.87 -0.55 2.70
CA ILE A 245 17.55 -1.43 3.82
C ILE A 245 16.31 -2.25 3.45
N THR A 246 16.36 -3.56 3.70
CA THR A 246 15.29 -4.48 3.28
C THR A 246 14.63 -5.15 4.50
N PRO A 247 13.75 -4.44 5.25
CA PRO A 247 13.11 -5.01 6.44
C PRO A 247 12.19 -6.17 6.07
N GLY A 248 12.26 -7.26 6.84
CA GLY A 248 11.46 -8.44 6.57
C GLY A 248 11.85 -9.67 7.38
N THR A 249 10.90 -10.57 7.56
CA THR A 249 11.16 -11.84 8.26
C THR A 249 12.15 -12.72 7.50
N LYS A 250 12.91 -13.55 8.23
CA LYS A 250 13.88 -14.47 7.62
C LYS A 250 13.25 -15.66 6.90
N ARG A 251 12.05 -16.06 7.31
CA ARG A 251 11.28 -17.18 6.77
C ARG A 251 9.89 -16.70 6.43
N ALA A 252 9.22 -17.38 5.50
CA ALA A 252 7.84 -17.07 5.15
C ALA A 252 6.94 -17.08 6.41
N ILE A 253 6.06 -16.09 6.50
CA ILE A 253 5.11 -15.99 7.61
C ILE A 253 4.02 -17.05 7.41
N PRO A 254 3.78 -17.95 8.38
CA PRO A 254 2.84 -19.04 8.22
C PRO A 254 1.39 -18.56 8.42
N ILE A 255 0.84 -17.86 7.43
CA ILE A 255 -0.55 -17.40 7.44
C ILE A 255 -1.40 -18.43 6.71
N ALA A 256 -2.36 -19.04 7.43
CA ALA A 256 -3.39 -19.84 6.79
C ALA A 256 -4.41 -18.93 6.09
N PRO A 257 -4.94 -19.31 4.92
CA PRO A 257 -5.97 -18.52 4.23
C PRO A 257 -7.31 -18.47 4.99
N PHE A 258 -7.58 -19.51 5.79
CA PHE A 258 -8.82 -19.64 6.56
C PHE A 258 -8.53 -20.03 8.02
N TYR A 259 -9.28 -19.44 8.95
CA TYR A 259 -9.31 -19.82 10.36
C TYR A 259 -10.75 -20.07 10.81
N GLY A 260 -10.99 -21.21 11.44
CA GLY A 260 -12.24 -21.45 12.16
C GLY A 260 -12.12 -20.90 13.57
N THR A 261 -12.99 -19.95 13.93
CA THR A 261 -13.00 -19.35 15.28
C THR A 261 -14.38 -19.43 15.92
N VAL A 262 -14.40 -19.36 17.25
CA VAL A 262 -15.62 -19.35 18.06
C VAL A 262 -15.57 -18.14 18.97
N GLU A 263 -16.59 -17.30 18.90
CA GLU A 263 -16.70 -16.09 19.69
C GLU A 263 -18.13 -15.96 20.22
N ASN A 264 -18.27 -15.84 21.55
CA ASN A 264 -19.57 -15.75 22.22
C ASN A 264 -20.58 -16.86 21.82
N GLY A 265 -20.08 -18.07 21.53
CA GLY A 265 -20.89 -19.22 21.12
C GLY A 265 -21.31 -19.23 19.65
N ALA A 266 -20.92 -18.23 18.85
CA ALA A 266 -21.10 -18.20 17.41
C ALA A 266 -19.85 -18.72 16.68
N TYR A 267 -20.05 -19.36 15.53
CA TYR A 267 -19.00 -19.89 14.69
C TYR A 267 -18.67 -18.94 13.54
N PHE A 268 -17.38 -18.72 13.30
CA PHE A 268 -16.91 -17.86 12.21
C PHE A 268 -15.89 -18.57 11.34
N LEU A 269 -15.95 -18.27 10.05
CA LEU A 269 -14.89 -18.56 9.09
C LEU A 269 -14.14 -17.26 8.81
N ASP A 270 -13.00 -17.07 9.45
CA ASP A 270 -12.14 -15.93 9.24
C ASP A 270 -11.26 -16.15 8.02
N MET A 271 -11.39 -15.27 7.03
CA MET A 271 -10.50 -15.21 5.89
C MET A 271 -9.37 -14.26 6.25
N ALA A 272 -8.15 -14.80 6.30
CA ALA A 272 -6.97 -13.97 6.51
C ALA A 272 -6.93 -12.86 5.47
N VAL A 273 -6.51 -11.67 5.87
CA VAL A 273 -6.52 -10.48 5.01
C VAL A 273 -5.84 -10.79 3.68
N ASP A 274 -6.53 -10.58 2.56
CA ASP A 274 -5.83 -10.42 1.28
C ASP A 274 -5.00 -9.15 1.40
N GLY A 275 -3.68 -9.29 1.32
CA GLY A 275 -2.74 -8.21 1.60
C GLY A 275 -1.69 -8.55 2.65
N ALA A 276 -1.57 -9.79 3.12
CA ALA A 276 -0.33 -10.22 3.77
C ALA A 276 0.74 -10.58 2.72
N GLY A 277 1.98 -10.19 2.98
CA GLY A 277 3.13 -10.56 2.15
C GLY A 277 3.72 -11.92 2.59
N THR A 278 4.70 -12.42 1.82
CA THR A 278 5.39 -13.67 2.17
C THR A 278 6.31 -13.46 3.37
N PHE A 279 7.04 -12.34 3.39
CA PHE A 279 8.02 -12.00 4.40
C PHE A 279 7.62 -10.79 5.26
N GLN A 280 6.43 -10.23 5.02
CA GLN A 280 5.93 -9.01 5.63
C GLN A 280 4.47 -9.18 6.09
N PRO A 281 4.08 -8.62 7.24
CA PRO A 281 2.73 -8.84 7.78
C PRO A 281 1.65 -8.15 6.95
N ILE A 282 2.01 -7.10 6.21
CA ILE A 282 1.21 -6.45 5.17
C ILE A 282 2.13 -6.32 3.95
N PHE A 283 1.60 -6.53 2.74
CA PHE A 283 2.39 -6.58 1.49
C PHE A 283 3.21 -5.31 1.24
N HIS A 284 2.72 -4.15 1.70
CA HIS A 284 3.42 -2.87 1.65
C HIS A 284 3.79 -2.34 3.03
N ILE A 285 5.05 -1.90 3.19
CA ILE A 285 5.56 -1.34 4.44
C ILE A 285 4.94 0.01 4.81
N ASP A 286 4.44 0.81 3.86
CA ASP A 286 3.79 2.10 4.16
C ASP A 286 2.48 1.95 4.96
N MET A 287 1.95 0.73 5.05
CA MET A 287 0.76 0.42 5.85
C MET A 287 1.08 0.25 7.34
N PHE A 288 2.34 0.06 7.72
CA PHE A 288 2.72 -0.18 9.11
C PHE A 288 4.04 0.45 9.53
N ILE A 289 4.74 1.18 8.66
CA ILE A 289 5.92 1.97 8.96
C ILE A 289 5.70 3.41 8.47
N THR A 290 6.07 4.39 9.28
CA THR A 290 6.09 5.81 8.88
C THR A 290 7.43 6.43 9.26
N LEU A 291 8.04 7.18 8.34
CA LEU A 291 9.24 7.96 8.63
C LEU A 291 8.85 9.31 9.23
N ILE A 292 9.47 9.68 10.36
CA ILE A 292 9.19 10.94 11.06
C ILE A 292 10.28 11.98 10.76
N GLY A 293 11.54 11.58 10.94
CA GLY A 293 12.72 12.41 10.72
C GLY A 293 13.73 12.33 11.86
N VAL A 294 14.79 13.12 11.74
CA VAL A 294 15.87 13.12 12.73
C VAL A 294 15.44 13.83 14.01
N ASN A 295 15.67 13.18 15.15
CA ASN A 295 15.36 13.71 16.47
C ASN A 295 16.52 14.54 17.06
N ALA A 296 16.30 15.14 18.24
CA ALA A 296 17.29 16.00 18.88
C ALA A 296 18.62 15.29 19.26
N SER A 297 18.61 13.96 19.41
CA SER A 297 19.83 13.16 19.63
C SER A 297 20.56 12.77 18.33
N GLY A 298 20.04 13.14 17.16
CA GLY A 298 20.63 12.78 15.86
C GLY A 298 20.22 11.40 15.35
N SER A 299 19.40 10.66 16.08
CA SER A 299 18.80 9.39 15.62
C SER A 299 17.57 9.65 14.76
N PHE A 300 17.28 8.76 13.84
CA PHE A 300 16.11 8.88 12.97
C PHE A 300 14.89 8.19 13.61
N ASP A 301 13.80 8.94 13.80
CA ASP A 301 12.56 8.44 14.39
C ASP A 301 11.67 7.79 13.32
N VAL A 302 11.12 6.62 13.65
CA VAL A 302 10.16 5.88 12.83
C VAL A 302 8.99 5.40 13.69
N LEU A 303 7.79 5.37 13.11
CA LEU A 303 6.63 4.71 13.70
C LEU A 303 6.50 3.30 13.11
N VAL A 304 6.16 2.33 13.95
CA VAL A 304 5.81 0.98 13.53
C VAL A 304 4.51 0.55 14.19
N GLY A 305 3.52 0.16 13.37
CA GLY A 305 2.20 -0.29 13.81
C GLY A 305 2.25 -1.53 14.72
N SER A 306 1.32 -1.60 15.66
CA SER A 306 1.19 -2.64 16.69
C SER A 306 -0.26 -3.07 16.85
N PRO A 307 -0.62 -4.29 16.38
CA PRO A 307 -1.94 -4.85 16.62
C PRO A 307 -2.23 -5.11 18.10
N ALA A 308 -1.23 -5.57 18.87
CA ALA A 308 -1.35 -5.74 20.32
C ALA A 308 -1.78 -4.45 21.04
N MET A 309 -1.24 -3.30 20.62
CA MET A 309 -1.61 -2.00 21.20
C MET A 309 -3.07 -1.65 20.88
N ALA A 310 -3.48 -1.83 19.62
CA ALA A 310 -4.86 -1.61 19.20
C ALA A 310 -5.84 -2.54 19.94
N ASP A 311 -5.55 -3.83 19.99
CA ASP A 311 -6.35 -4.84 20.69
C ASP A 311 -6.53 -4.51 22.18
N THR A 312 -5.46 -4.03 22.84
CA THR A 312 -5.54 -3.59 24.23
C THR A 312 -6.44 -2.38 24.41
N LEU A 313 -6.34 -1.39 23.51
CA LEU A 313 -7.14 -0.16 23.59
C LEU A 313 -8.62 -0.38 23.28
N LEU A 314 -8.93 -1.32 22.39
CA LEU A 314 -10.30 -1.64 21.97
C LEU A 314 -10.94 -2.78 22.77
N GLY A 315 -10.15 -3.53 23.54
CA GLY A 315 -10.61 -4.76 24.18
C GLY A 315 -10.95 -5.87 23.17
N THR A 316 -10.27 -5.87 22.02
CA THR A 316 -10.50 -6.81 20.92
C THR A 316 -9.36 -7.84 20.80
N ASN A 317 -9.52 -8.80 19.88
CA ASN A 317 -8.43 -9.64 19.42
C ASN A 317 -8.60 -9.94 17.92
N SER A 318 -7.50 -10.27 17.26
CA SER A 318 -7.51 -10.78 15.88
C SER A 318 -6.87 -12.18 15.81
N PRO A 319 -7.50 -13.15 15.11
CA PRO A 319 -6.95 -14.50 14.97
C PRO A 319 -5.65 -14.57 14.16
N TYR A 320 -5.30 -13.48 13.45
CA TYR A 320 -4.05 -13.33 12.71
C TYR A 320 -3.38 -11.98 13.07
N ALA A 321 -3.40 -11.57 14.35
CA ALA A 321 -2.75 -10.34 14.82
C ALA A 321 -1.26 -10.24 14.47
N LEU A 322 -0.56 -11.37 14.26
CA LEU A 322 0.86 -11.43 13.88
C LEU A 322 1.78 -10.57 14.78
N ASN A 323 1.42 -10.36 16.06
CA ASN A 323 2.15 -9.51 17.00
C ASN A 323 3.67 -9.75 17.01
N PRO A 324 4.16 -11.02 17.08
CA PRO A 324 5.60 -11.27 17.06
C PRO A 324 6.29 -10.80 15.77
N VAL A 325 5.58 -10.82 14.63
CA VAL A 325 6.11 -10.34 13.36
C VAL A 325 6.31 -8.83 13.42
N TYR A 326 5.28 -8.06 13.80
CA TYR A 326 5.39 -6.60 13.93
C TYR A 326 6.47 -6.18 14.94
N ASP A 327 6.59 -6.89 16.06
CA ASP A 327 7.62 -6.63 17.06
C ASP A 327 9.03 -6.93 16.53
N ASP A 328 9.19 -7.97 15.72
CA ASP A 328 10.48 -8.27 15.08
C ASP A 328 10.87 -7.23 14.02
N PHE A 329 9.92 -6.61 13.33
CA PHE A 329 10.20 -5.44 12.47
C PHE A 329 10.68 -4.25 13.29
N ALA A 330 10.00 -3.93 14.41
CA ALA A 330 10.43 -2.87 15.31
C ALA A 330 11.85 -3.11 15.84
N LYS A 331 12.19 -4.35 16.24
CA LYS A 331 13.54 -4.71 16.68
C LYS A 331 14.58 -4.59 15.56
N GLN A 332 14.24 -5.00 14.34
CA GLN A 332 15.13 -4.87 13.18
C GLN A 332 15.48 -3.41 12.91
N LEU A 333 14.49 -2.52 12.89
CA LEU A 333 14.73 -1.09 12.70
C LEU A 333 15.55 -0.50 13.86
N ALA A 334 15.25 -0.88 15.11
CA ALA A 334 16.08 -0.45 16.25
C ALA A 334 17.54 -0.90 16.10
N ALA A 335 17.79 -2.12 15.61
CA ALA A 335 19.13 -2.64 15.34
C ALA A 335 19.84 -1.91 14.18
N GLU A 336 19.10 -1.32 13.25
CA GLU A 336 19.61 -0.44 12.19
C GLU A 336 19.91 0.99 12.69
N GLY A 337 19.67 1.28 13.98
CA GLY A 337 19.95 2.58 14.60
C GLY A 337 18.77 3.55 14.65
N PHE A 338 17.57 3.11 14.27
CA PHE A 338 16.35 3.92 14.35
C PHE A 338 15.81 4.00 15.79
N THR A 339 15.27 5.16 16.15
CA THR A 339 14.40 5.28 17.33
C THR A 339 12.99 4.87 16.93
N VAL A 340 12.52 3.75 17.48
CA VAL A 340 11.24 3.16 17.07
C VAL A 340 10.13 3.52 18.05
N HIS A 341 9.11 4.20 17.53
CA HIS A 341 7.86 4.49 18.22
C HIS A 341 6.80 3.46 17.79
N ARG A 342 5.94 3.04 18.73
CA ARG A 342 4.85 2.08 18.45
C ARG A 342 3.52 2.81 18.43
N ASN A 343 2.62 2.42 17.53
CA ASN A 343 1.29 2.99 17.40
C ASN A 343 0.23 1.91 17.11
N PRO A 344 -1.06 2.15 17.41
CA PRO A 344 -2.11 1.18 17.10
C PRO A 344 -2.22 0.89 15.60
N LEU A 345 -2.43 -0.39 15.26
CA LEU A 345 -2.84 -0.88 13.95
C LEU A 345 -3.97 -1.87 14.15
N VAL A 346 -5.16 -1.58 13.63
CA VAL A 346 -6.35 -2.38 13.90
C VAL A 346 -6.58 -3.38 12.76
N HIS A 347 -6.86 -4.63 13.12
CA HIS A 347 -7.43 -5.61 12.21
C HIS A 347 -8.96 -5.60 12.38
N ARG A 348 -9.67 -5.07 11.40
CA ARG A 348 -11.13 -4.88 11.48
C ARG A 348 -11.86 -5.96 10.70
N PRO A 349 -12.77 -6.73 11.33
CA PRO A 349 -13.58 -7.70 10.62
C PRO A 349 -14.75 -7.02 9.90
N THR A 350 -15.09 -7.52 8.72
CA THR A 350 -16.32 -7.24 7.99
C THR A 350 -17.12 -8.52 7.91
N LEU A 351 -18.31 -8.51 8.52
CA LEU A 351 -19.23 -9.64 8.50
C LEU A 351 -19.79 -9.82 7.08
N GLY A 352 -19.72 -11.04 6.58
CA GLY A 352 -20.25 -11.45 5.29
C GLY A 352 -21.46 -12.38 5.43
N GLU A 353 -21.65 -13.23 4.42
CA GLU A 353 -22.73 -14.21 4.41
C GLU A 353 -22.48 -15.34 5.41
N SER A 354 -23.54 -16.04 5.77
CA SER A 354 -23.46 -17.22 6.63
C SER A 354 -23.77 -18.48 5.83
N PHE A 355 -23.00 -19.53 6.09
CA PHE A 355 -23.11 -20.84 5.47
C PHE A 355 -23.22 -21.89 6.55
N THR A 356 -23.81 -23.03 6.23
CA THR A 356 -23.74 -24.21 7.08
C THR A 356 -22.36 -24.87 6.97
N ILE A 357 -21.92 -25.59 8.01
CA ILE A 357 -20.72 -26.44 7.95
C ILE A 357 -20.78 -27.39 6.76
N LYS A 358 -21.97 -27.93 6.43
CA LYS A 358 -22.16 -28.81 5.28
C LYS A 358 -21.84 -28.10 3.96
N GLU A 359 -22.40 -26.92 3.71
CA GLU A 359 -22.14 -26.15 2.49
C GLU A 359 -20.66 -25.80 2.35
N LEU A 360 -20.02 -25.31 3.42
CA LEU A 360 -18.59 -25.01 3.41
C LEU A 360 -17.74 -26.25 3.15
N ARG A 361 -18.14 -27.43 3.66
CA ARG A 361 -17.45 -28.69 3.40
C ARG A 361 -17.56 -29.10 1.93
N ASP A 362 -18.75 -28.95 1.33
CA ASP A 362 -18.96 -29.23 -0.10
C ASP A 362 -18.05 -28.33 -0.97
N HIS A 363 -17.87 -27.06 -0.59
CA HIS A 363 -16.92 -26.15 -1.24
C HIS A 363 -15.45 -26.54 -1.00
N GLY A 364 -15.09 -26.97 0.22
CA GLY A 364 -13.74 -27.37 0.60
C GLY A 364 -13.25 -28.67 -0.05
N GLN A 365 -14.17 -29.52 -0.53
CA GLN A 365 -13.84 -30.74 -1.27
C GLN A 365 -13.46 -30.48 -2.73
N GLN A 366 -13.65 -29.26 -3.24
CA GLN A 366 -13.26 -28.92 -4.60
C GLN A 366 -11.73 -28.72 -4.72
N PRO A 367 -11.10 -29.11 -5.83
CA PRO A 367 -9.64 -28.98 -6.00
C PRO A 367 -9.15 -27.52 -5.85
N GLY A 368 -8.18 -27.33 -4.95
CA GLY A 368 -7.58 -26.04 -4.62
C GLY A 368 -8.17 -25.35 -3.38
N ASN A 369 -9.15 -25.96 -2.72
CA ASN A 369 -9.82 -25.42 -1.53
C ASN A 369 -9.52 -26.21 -0.24
N GLU A 370 -8.50 -27.05 -0.25
CA GLU A 370 -8.23 -28.03 0.82
C GLU A 370 -8.00 -27.37 2.18
N THR A 371 -7.41 -26.17 2.19
CA THR A 371 -7.15 -25.38 3.40
C THR A 371 -8.43 -24.92 4.11
N LEU A 372 -9.56 -24.85 3.42
CA LEU A 372 -10.86 -24.59 4.06
C LEU A 372 -11.24 -25.72 5.03
N LEU A 373 -10.93 -26.98 4.68
CA LEU A 373 -11.28 -28.13 5.50
C LEU A 373 -10.56 -28.11 6.86
N ASP A 374 -9.34 -27.58 6.92
CA ASP A 374 -8.60 -27.41 8.16
C ASP A 374 -9.28 -26.42 9.11
N ALA A 375 -9.82 -25.31 8.57
CA ALA A 375 -10.60 -24.35 9.34
C ALA A 375 -11.91 -24.98 9.86
N LEU A 376 -12.62 -25.74 9.01
CA LEU A 376 -13.86 -26.42 9.40
C LEU A 376 -13.63 -27.48 10.48
N LYS A 377 -12.50 -28.20 10.44
CA LYS A 377 -12.13 -29.18 11.46
C LYS A 377 -12.01 -28.52 12.84
N ARG A 378 -11.52 -27.28 12.93
CA ARG A 378 -11.47 -26.54 14.20
C ARG A 378 -12.88 -26.24 14.71
N LEU A 379 -13.79 -25.81 13.83
CA LEU A 379 -15.17 -25.51 14.19
C LEU A 379 -15.91 -26.77 14.68
N THR A 380 -15.76 -27.90 13.99
CA THR A 380 -16.41 -29.15 14.39
C THR A 380 -15.84 -29.71 15.70
N THR A 381 -14.52 -29.56 15.91
CA THR A 381 -13.88 -29.89 17.20
C THR A 381 -14.44 -29.02 18.34
N ALA A 382 -14.81 -27.77 18.04
CA ALA A 382 -15.43 -26.85 18.99
C ALA A 382 -16.95 -27.06 19.17
N GLY A 383 -17.54 -28.09 18.55
CA GLY A 383 -18.95 -28.46 18.72
C GLY A 383 -19.88 -28.10 17.57
N ALA A 384 -19.37 -27.52 16.47
CA ALA A 384 -20.19 -27.27 15.28
C ALA A 384 -20.65 -28.59 14.63
N THR A 385 -21.92 -28.64 14.24
CA THR A 385 -22.53 -29.76 13.50
C THR A 385 -22.72 -29.36 12.04
N ASP A 386 -23.09 -30.30 11.17
CA ASP A 386 -23.28 -30.03 9.73
C ASP A 386 -24.30 -28.91 9.46
N ASN A 387 -25.29 -28.72 10.34
CA ASN A 387 -26.32 -27.67 10.23
C ASN A 387 -25.98 -26.39 11.02
N SER A 388 -24.84 -26.34 11.71
CA SER A 388 -24.42 -25.13 12.43
C SER A 388 -24.12 -24.01 11.44
N SER A 389 -24.69 -22.84 11.70
CA SER A 389 -24.42 -21.61 10.94
C SER A 389 -23.02 -21.08 11.24
N VAL A 390 -22.28 -20.74 10.20
CA VAL A 390 -20.93 -20.18 10.23
C VAL A 390 -20.93 -18.89 9.43
N THR A 391 -20.67 -17.77 10.09
CA THR A 391 -20.58 -16.47 9.42
C THR A 391 -19.17 -16.25 8.88
N VAL A 392 -19.06 -15.90 7.60
CA VAL A 392 -17.78 -15.54 6.98
C VAL A 392 -17.38 -14.14 7.47
N ARG A 393 -16.12 -13.98 7.87
CA ARG A 393 -15.53 -12.68 8.16
C ARG A 393 -14.33 -12.47 7.26
N THR A 394 -14.39 -11.41 6.46
CA THR A 394 -13.17 -10.86 5.85
C THR A 394 -12.58 -9.84 6.79
N TRP A 395 -11.31 -9.52 6.60
CA TRP A 395 -10.68 -8.55 7.42
C TRP A 395 -9.85 -7.56 6.61
N HIS A 396 -9.67 -6.37 7.18
CA HIS A 396 -8.85 -5.31 6.59
C HIS A 396 -8.07 -4.57 7.67
N HIS A 397 -7.02 -3.88 7.22
CA HIS A 397 -6.17 -3.08 8.10
C HIS A 397 -6.70 -1.66 8.20
N ILE A 398 -6.91 -1.19 9.43
CA ILE A 398 -7.08 0.22 9.76
C ILE A 398 -5.77 0.69 10.38
N THR A 399 -5.12 1.66 9.74
CA THR A 399 -3.78 2.10 10.09
C THR A 399 -3.65 3.61 9.97
N TRP A 400 -2.99 4.20 10.97
CA TRP A 400 -2.59 5.60 10.97
C TRP A 400 -1.16 5.80 10.47
N ASN A 401 -0.41 4.70 10.20
CA ASN A 401 0.91 4.80 9.60
C ASN A 401 0.87 5.33 8.16
N ASN A 402 -0.23 5.03 7.46
CA ASN A 402 -0.44 5.41 6.07
C ASN A 402 -0.98 6.86 5.97
N CYS A 403 -0.17 7.80 6.45
CA CYS A 403 -0.41 9.24 6.50
C CYS A 403 0.60 10.00 5.62
N LEU A 404 0.41 11.31 5.45
CA LEU A 404 1.40 12.15 4.76
C LEU A 404 2.21 12.94 5.78
N VAL A 405 3.53 12.90 5.66
CA VAL A 405 4.46 13.64 6.54
C VAL A 405 5.15 14.75 5.74
N GLU A 406 5.08 15.96 6.26
CA GLU A 406 5.79 17.15 5.76
C GLU A 406 6.68 17.66 6.89
N ASN A 407 8.00 17.59 6.70
CA ASN A 407 8.98 18.01 7.69
C ASN A 407 9.99 18.95 7.03
N SER A 408 9.63 20.23 6.98
CA SER A 408 10.37 21.29 6.32
C SER A 408 10.84 22.32 7.32
N THR A 409 12.00 22.90 7.03
CA THR A 409 12.53 24.01 7.83
C THR A 409 11.81 25.34 7.55
N VAL A 410 11.12 25.43 6.41
CA VAL A 410 10.41 26.64 5.93
C VAL A 410 8.93 26.60 6.31
N VAL A 411 8.23 25.51 5.99
CA VAL A 411 6.78 25.40 6.26
C VAL A 411 6.49 24.81 7.64
N GLY A 412 7.45 24.10 8.24
CA GLY A 412 7.31 23.45 9.54
C GLY A 412 7.01 21.96 9.43
N LYS A 413 6.55 21.39 10.55
CA LYS A 413 6.23 19.97 10.69
C LYS A 413 4.72 19.77 10.65
N HIS A 414 4.22 19.12 9.60
CA HIS A 414 2.81 18.79 9.42
C HIS A 414 2.61 17.30 9.17
N VAL A 415 1.52 16.76 9.71
CA VAL A 415 1.06 15.40 9.38
C VAL A 415 -0.39 15.45 8.95
N TYR A 416 -0.71 14.77 7.86
CA TYR A 416 -2.06 14.64 7.32
C TYR A 416 -2.57 13.25 7.66
N LEU A 417 -3.33 13.18 8.74
CA LEU A 417 -3.62 11.95 9.46
C LEU A 417 -5.04 11.46 9.13
N PRO A 418 -5.22 10.24 8.56
CA PRO A 418 -6.55 9.68 8.35
C PRO A 418 -7.28 9.47 9.68
N THR A 419 -8.60 9.56 9.66
CA THR A 419 -9.44 9.21 10.81
C THR A 419 -10.45 8.12 10.47
N PHE A 420 -10.85 7.35 11.47
CA PHE A 420 -11.69 6.15 11.29
C PHE A 420 -12.86 6.07 12.26
N GLY A 421 -12.89 6.91 13.29
CA GLY A 421 -13.91 7.03 14.34
C GLY A 421 -15.25 7.62 13.87
N HIS A 422 -15.80 7.13 12.77
CA HIS A 422 -17.00 7.69 12.13
C HIS A 422 -18.15 6.69 12.08
N GLY A 423 -19.39 7.19 12.23
CA GLY A 423 -20.59 6.38 12.06
C GLY A 423 -20.58 5.09 12.89
N SER A 424 -20.68 3.94 12.23
CA SER A 424 -20.64 2.61 12.87
C SER A 424 -19.28 2.22 13.44
N ASN A 425 -18.22 2.99 13.17
CA ASN A 425 -16.87 2.79 13.67
C ASN A 425 -16.50 3.82 14.75
N ALA A 426 -17.48 4.44 15.41
CA ALA A 426 -17.24 5.43 16.48
C ALA A 426 -16.38 4.88 17.64
N ASP A 427 -16.28 3.56 17.79
CA ASP A 427 -15.37 2.90 18.73
C ASP A 427 -13.88 3.18 18.44
N LEU A 428 -13.53 3.65 17.23
CA LEU A 428 -12.17 4.01 16.85
C LEU A 428 -11.79 5.46 17.20
N GLN A 429 -12.73 6.30 17.63
CA GLN A 429 -12.45 7.70 18.00
C GLN A 429 -11.34 7.85 19.08
N PRO A 430 -11.28 7.01 20.13
CA PRO A 430 -10.18 7.08 21.09
C PRO A 430 -8.81 6.82 20.46
N LEU A 431 -8.74 5.99 19.42
CA LEU A 431 -7.49 5.71 18.69
C LEU A 431 -7.12 6.88 17.77
N ASP A 432 -8.09 7.53 17.11
CA ASP A 432 -7.85 8.77 16.36
C ASP A 432 -7.26 9.86 17.28
N ALA A 433 -7.85 10.06 18.46
CA ALA A 433 -7.37 11.02 19.45
C ALA A 433 -5.98 10.65 20.01
N HIS A 434 -5.74 9.36 20.26
CA HIS A 434 -4.43 8.86 20.66
C HIS A 434 -3.35 9.17 19.61
N MET A 435 -3.67 8.93 18.34
CA MET A 435 -2.75 9.17 17.23
C MET A 435 -2.48 10.65 17.01
N GLN A 436 -3.50 11.51 17.15
CA GLN A 436 -3.30 12.96 17.16
C GLN A 436 -2.29 13.37 18.25
N ALA A 437 -2.54 12.95 19.51
CA ALA A 437 -1.69 13.31 20.63
C ALA A 437 -0.24 12.82 20.46
N LEU A 438 -0.05 11.61 19.91
CA LEU A 438 1.28 11.07 19.61
C LEU A 438 2.05 11.95 18.63
N TRP A 439 1.42 12.39 17.54
CA TRP A 439 2.05 13.27 16.55
C TRP A 439 2.31 14.68 17.09
N GLU A 440 1.39 15.23 17.89
CA GLU A 440 1.59 16.52 18.57
C GLU A 440 2.79 16.47 19.53
N GLN A 441 2.97 15.37 20.26
CA GLN A 441 4.14 15.16 21.11
C GLN A 441 5.46 15.07 20.33
N LEU A 442 5.41 14.58 19.08
CA LEU A 442 6.54 14.57 18.16
C LEU A 442 6.80 15.96 17.51
N GLY A 443 6.00 16.97 17.88
CA GLY A 443 6.15 18.36 17.45
C GLY A 443 5.52 18.66 16.09
N PHE A 444 4.57 17.85 15.64
CA PHE A 444 3.85 18.09 14.39
C PHE A 444 2.55 18.85 14.62
N SER A 445 2.21 19.73 13.70
CA SER A 445 0.85 20.21 13.53
C SER A 445 0.03 19.12 12.84
N VAL A 446 -1.01 18.63 13.51
CA VAL A 446 -1.83 17.52 13.01
C VAL A 446 -3.03 18.05 12.24
N HIS A 447 -3.16 17.61 10.98
CA HIS A 447 -4.33 17.82 10.14
C HIS A 447 -5.13 16.53 10.11
N LEU A 448 -6.16 16.44 10.96
CA LEU A 448 -7.10 15.31 10.91
C LEU A 448 -7.90 15.37 9.61
N LEU A 449 -7.85 14.28 8.86
CA LEU A 449 -8.62 14.13 7.63
C LEU A 449 -10.01 13.54 7.93
N GLY A 450 -10.86 13.44 6.91
CA GLY A 450 -12.21 12.87 7.01
C GLY A 450 -12.21 11.35 7.21
N ASP A 451 -13.35 10.72 6.90
CA ASP A 451 -13.55 9.28 7.07
C ASP A 451 -12.83 8.45 6.00
N PHE A 452 -11.79 7.71 6.39
CA PHE A 452 -11.03 6.83 5.50
C PHE A 452 -11.40 5.35 5.58
N ASN A 453 -12.50 4.97 6.27
CA ASN A 453 -12.93 3.57 6.37
C ASN A 453 -13.18 2.93 5.00
N ALA A 454 -13.75 3.68 4.03
CA ALA A 454 -14.00 3.17 2.69
C ALA A 454 -12.70 2.76 1.97
N PHE A 455 -11.63 3.54 2.11
CA PHE A 455 -10.30 3.19 1.59
C PHE A 455 -9.70 2.00 2.34
N ALA A 456 -9.74 2.01 3.68
CA ALA A 456 -9.18 0.94 4.49
C ALA A 456 -9.79 -0.43 4.16
N SER A 457 -11.10 -0.48 3.92
CA SER A 457 -11.80 -1.71 3.48
C SER A 457 -11.31 -2.26 2.13
N ARG A 458 -10.69 -1.39 1.32
CA ARG A 458 -10.08 -1.69 0.02
C ARG A 458 -8.55 -1.88 0.10
N GLN A 459 -7.98 -2.01 1.31
CA GLN A 459 -6.56 -2.31 1.58
C GLN A 459 -5.58 -1.15 1.29
N GLY A 460 -6.03 0.10 1.37
CA GLY A 460 -5.16 1.28 1.26
C GLY A 460 -5.70 2.45 2.07
N VAL A 461 -4.89 3.50 2.27
CA VAL A 461 -5.32 4.72 2.96
C VAL A 461 -4.71 5.95 2.26
N VAL A 462 -4.27 6.99 2.99
CA VAL A 462 -3.88 8.31 2.45
C VAL A 462 -2.59 8.26 1.64
N HIS A 463 -1.59 7.53 2.12
CA HIS A 463 -0.29 7.45 1.44
C HIS A 463 -0.41 6.66 0.14
N CYS A 464 -1.30 5.67 0.07
CA CYS A 464 -1.50 4.79 -1.09
C CYS A 464 -2.10 5.49 -2.32
N ILE A 465 -2.87 6.56 -2.11
CA ILE A 465 -3.71 7.17 -3.16
C ILE A 465 -3.08 8.37 -3.86
N LYS A 466 -1.79 8.60 -3.62
CA LYS A 466 -1.03 9.75 -4.15
C LYS A 466 0.37 9.32 -4.55
N LYS A 467 1.07 10.13 -5.34
CA LYS A 467 2.54 10.08 -5.45
C LYS A 467 3.16 11.43 -5.11
N TYR A 468 4.23 11.44 -4.32
CA TYR A 468 5.06 12.64 -4.21
C TYR A 468 5.91 12.78 -5.47
N LEU A 469 5.77 13.87 -6.18
CA LEU A 469 6.55 14.13 -7.41
C LEU A 469 7.72 15.07 -7.15
N ASN A 470 7.55 16.02 -6.23
CA ASN A 470 8.60 16.92 -5.80
C ASN A 470 8.37 17.38 -4.35
N ARG A 471 9.47 17.69 -3.67
CA ARG A 471 9.46 18.31 -2.36
C ARG A 471 10.37 19.53 -2.31
N GLY A 472 9.96 20.56 -1.59
CA GLY A 472 10.76 21.76 -1.35
C GLY A 472 11.67 21.61 -0.13
N GLU A 473 12.38 22.67 0.23
CA GLU A 473 13.27 22.72 1.41
C GLU A 473 12.52 22.80 2.75
#